data_AF-A0A7J6CH65-F1
#
_entry.id   AF-A0A7J6CH65-F1
#
_cell.length_a   1.000
_cell.length_b   1.000
_cell.length_c   1.000
_cell.angle_alpha   90.00
_cell.angle_beta   90.00
_cell.angle_gamma   90.00
#
_symmetry.space_group_name_H-M   'P 1'
#
loop_
_entity.id
_entity.type
_entity.pdbx_description
1 polymer ?
#
loop_
_entity_poly.entity_id
_entity_poly.type
_entity_poly.pdbx_seq_one_letter_code
_entity_poly.pdbx_strand_id
1 'polypeptide(L)'
;MEFIGQLPPLFLRTIGQTHLAEIHGRRPRRPYLNICPVLKPQDTMVKWTAEERAAIEAVFASLDYESVGRESLTRLLVVYPWTRRYFGGFGNLFNTEAIMANPKVAAHGTVVLQGLEMALEDMDNIKKTYASLSELHSEKLQVDPGNFQLLGDCLTVVIATRMRTEFTPVIQAAWQKFLCVVVAALRRQYN
;
A
#
# COMPACT_ATOMS: atom_id res chain seq x y z
N MET A 1 18.51 7.66 -27.76
CA MET A 1 17.87 6.35 -27.98
C MET A 1 17.25 5.94 -26.66
N GLU A 2 16.09 6.52 -26.33
CA GLU A 2 14.74 6.12 -26.77
C GLU A 2 14.14 5.16 -25.74
N PHE A 3 13.20 5.66 -24.93
CA PHE A 3 11.98 5.00 -24.43
C PHE A 3 11.33 5.90 -23.36
N ILE A 4 10.94 7.11 -23.77
CA ILE A 4 9.97 7.93 -23.02
C ILE A 4 8.94 8.39 -24.03
N GLY A 5 7.97 7.53 -24.33
CA GLY A 5 7.06 7.83 -25.42
C GLY A 5 5.99 6.78 -25.62
N GLN A 6 5.19 6.50 -24.59
CA GLN A 6 3.78 6.08 -24.71
C GLN A 6 3.17 5.85 -23.32
N LEU A 7 2.80 6.95 -22.67
CA LEU A 7 1.76 6.94 -21.63
C LEU A 7 0.66 7.90 -22.09
N PRO A 8 -0.64 7.55 -21.95
CA PRO A 8 -1.73 8.35 -22.47
C PRO A 8 -1.78 9.76 -21.84
N PRO A 9 -2.20 10.81 -22.60
CA PRO A 9 -2.14 12.22 -22.19
C PRO A 9 -2.93 12.59 -20.93
N LEU A 10 -3.73 11.68 -20.37
CA LEU A 10 -4.45 11.87 -19.10
C LEU A 10 -3.57 11.65 -17.86
N PHE A 11 -2.41 11.00 -17.98
CA PHE A 11 -1.56 10.67 -16.83
C PHE A 11 -0.61 11.80 -16.40
N LEU A 12 -0.29 12.72 -17.33
CA LEU A 12 0.65 13.83 -17.07
C LEU A 12 -0.01 15.10 -16.53
N ARG A 13 -1.36 15.19 -16.52
CA ARG A 13 -2.08 16.37 -16.02
C ARG A 13 -2.18 16.43 -14.49
N THR A 14 -1.90 15.32 -13.78
CA THR A 14 -2.06 15.24 -12.31
C THR A 14 -0.79 15.65 -11.55
N ILE A 15 0.37 15.70 -12.21
CA ILE A 15 1.65 15.97 -11.54
C ILE A 15 2.00 17.48 -11.57
N GLY A 16 1.34 18.27 -12.44
CA GLY A 16 1.69 19.68 -12.71
C GLY A 16 0.88 20.76 -11.99
N GLN A 17 0.02 20.44 -11.01
CA GLN A 17 -0.83 21.43 -10.32
C GLN A 17 -0.60 21.54 -8.80
N THR A 18 0.65 21.40 -8.34
CA THR A 18 1.01 21.64 -6.92
C THR A 18 1.71 22.98 -6.67
N HIS A 19 1.78 23.88 -7.65
CA HIS A 19 2.22 25.24 -7.43
C HIS A 19 1.02 26.20 -7.53
N LEU A 20 0.81 27.00 -6.48
CA LEU A 20 -0.23 28.04 -6.30
C LEU A 20 -1.50 27.64 -5.52
N ALA A 21 -1.37 27.41 -4.21
CA ALA A 21 -2.46 27.69 -3.26
C ALA A 21 -1.93 27.78 -1.81
N GLU A 22 -1.12 28.80 -1.51
CA GLU A 22 -0.88 29.25 -0.12
C GLU A 22 -1.60 30.58 0.07
N ILE A 23 -2.82 30.55 0.62
CA ILE A 23 -3.45 31.63 1.39
C ILE A 23 -4.74 31.06 1.99
N HIS A 24 -4.91 31.22 3.31
CA HIS A 24 -6.07 30.81 4.15
C HIS A 24 -6.02 29.37 4.72
N GLY A 25 -5.22 29.19 5.78
CA GLY A 25 -5.53 28.55 7.08
C GLY A 25 -6.45 27.32 7.24
N ARG A 26 -6.93 26.65 6.18
CA ARG A 26 -7.62 25.37 6.25
C ARG A 26 -6.76 24.35 5.53
N ARG A 27 -6.27 23.35 6.26
CA ARG A 27 -5.54 22.23 5.65
C ARG A 27 -6.46 21.60 4.59
N PRO A 28 -6.10 21.60 3.31
CA PRO A 28 -6.90 20.90 2.31
C PRO A 28 -6.85 19.41 2.65
N ARG A 29 -8.02 18.78 2.77
CA ARG A 29 -8.10 17.32 2.77
C ARG A 29 -7.47 16.87 1.47
N ARG A 30 -6.34 16.18 1.57
CA ARG A 30 -5.57 15.70 0.41
C ARG A 30 -6.53 14.88 -0.49
N PRO A 31 -6.60 15.17 -1.79
CA PRO A 31 -7.31 14.32 -2.72
C PRO A 31 -6.41 13.10 -2.97
N TYR A 32 -6.37 12.17 -2.01
CA TYR A 32 -5.93 10.83 -2.37
C TYR A 32 -6.97 10.29 -3.35
N LEU A 33 -6.53 9.87 -4.52
CA LEU A 33 -7.35 9.04 -5.40
C LEU A 33 -7.82 7.86 -4.55
N ASN A 34 -9.09 7.86 -4.14
CA ASN A 34 -9.69 6.71 -3.50
C ASN A 34 -9.96 5.68 -4.60
N ILE A 35 -8.93 4.88 -4.92
CA ILE A 35 -9.03 3.75 -5.85
C ILE A 35 -9.87 2.64 -5.21
N CYS A 36 -9.89 2.58 -3.88
CA CYS A 36 -10.86 1.79 -3.12
C CYS A 36 -12.24 2.47 -3.13
N PRO A 37 -13.32 1.79 -3.53
CA PRO A 37 -14.66 2.24 -3.20
C PRO A 37 -14.72 2.45 -1.68
N VAL A 38 -15.30 3.57 -1.24
CA VAL A 38 -15.61 3.78 0.19
C VAL A 38 -16.56 2.65 0.59
N LEU A 39 -16.00 1.60 1.18
CA LEU A 39 -16.79 0.52 1.76
C LEU A 39 -17.66 1.19 2.82
N LYS A 40 -18.96 1.22 2.59
CA LYS A 40 -19.93 1.68 3.59
C LYS A 40 -19.67 0.85 4.87
N PRO A 41 -19.77 1.44 6.07
CA PRO A 41 -19.72 0.66 7.29
C PRO A 41 -20.92 -0.28 7.24
N GLN A 42 -20.65 -1.54 6.95
CA GLN A 42 -21.61 -2.60 7.03
C GLN A 42 -20.86 -3.72 7.74
N ASP A 43 -21.40 -4.15 8.87
CA ASP A 43 -20.95 -5.30 9.65
C ASP A 43 -21.07 -6.64 8.89
N THR A 44 -21.20 -6.60 7.56
CA THR A 44 -21.21 -7.79 6.72
C THR A 44 -19.78 -8.31 6.55
N MET A 45 -19.57 -9.58 6.89
CA MET A 45 -18.36 -10.30 6.51
C MET A 45 -18.18 -10.21 5.00
N VAL A 46 -16.97 -9.88 4.56
CA VAL A 46 -16.65 -9.84 3.13
C VAL A 46 -16.72 -11.26 2.61
N LYS A 47 -17.49 -11.46 1.55
CA LYS A 47 -17.55 -12.75 0.85
C LYS A 47 -16.54 -12.76 -0.28
N TRP A 48 -15.78 -13.85 -0.38
CA TRP A 48 -14.79 -14.09 -1.43
C TRP A 48 -15.29 -15.18 -2.37
N THR A 49 -15.25 -14.94 -3.68
CA THR A 49 -15.49 -16.01 -4.66
C THR A 49 -14.25 -16.89 -4.81
N ALA A 50 -14.41 -18.07 -5.42
CA ALA A 50 -13.27 -18.96 -5.67
C ALA A 50 -12.25 -18.30 -6.62
N GLU A 51 -12.73 -17.54 -7.60
CA GLU A 51 -11.90 -16.84 -8.58
C GLU A 51 -11.11 -15.69 -7.93
N GLU A 52 -11.72 -14.95 -7.00
CA GLU A 52 -11.02 -13.89 -6.26
C GLU A 52 -9.91 -14.47 -5.39
N ARG A 53 -10.16 -15.59 -4.69
CA ARG A 53 -9.15 -16.27 -3.87
C ARG A 53 -7.98 -16.76 -4.73
N ALA A 54 -8.28 -17.49 -5.81
CA ALA A 54 -7.26 -17.99 -6.73
C ALA A 54 -6.44 -16.85 -7.36
N ALA A 55 -7.08 -15.72 -7.69
CA ALA A 55 -6.37 -14.55 -8.22
C ALA A 55 -5.41 -13.94 -7.19
N ILE A 56 -5.82 -13.83 -5.92
CA ILE A 56 -4.98 -13.29 -4.86
C ILE A 56 -3.84 -14.27 -4.55
N GLU A 57 -4.12 -15.57 -4.43
CA GLU A 57 -3.10 -16.62 -4.26
C GLU A 57 -2.05 -16.58 -5.39
N ALA A 58 -2.49 -16.43 -6.65
CA ALA A 58 -1.60 -16.30 -7.79
C ALA A 58 -0.69 -15.07 -7.70
N VAL A 59 -1.20 -13.94 -7.19
CA VAL A 59 -0.37 -12.76 -6.92
C VAL A 59 0.71 -13.11 -5.90
N PHE A 60 0.35 -13.65 -4.73
CA PHE A 60 1.32 -13.99 -3.68
C PHE A 60 2.36 -15.02 -4.13
N ALA A 61 1.95 -16.05 -4.88
CA ALA A 61 2.85 -17.05 -5.44
C ALA A 61 3.90 -16.47 -6.42
N SER A 62 3.62 -15.32 -7.02
CA SER A 62 4.54 -14.63 -7.93
C SER A 62 5.54 -13.69 -7.23
N LEU A 63 5.38 -13.42 -5.93
CA LEU A 63 6.17 -12.40 -5.23
C LEU A 63 7.49 -12.97 -4.72
N ASP A 64 8.59 -12.30 -5.06
CA ASP A 64 9.83 -12.39 -4.28
C ASP A 64 9.77 -11.37 -3.14
N TYR A 65 9.62 -11.86 -1.89
CA TYR A 65 9.26 -11.01 -0.76
C TYR A 65 10.34 -9.97 -0.45
N GLU A 66 11.61 -10.33 -0.61
CA GLU A 66 12.71 -9.41 -0.33
C GLU A 66 12.73 -8.26 -1.35
N SER A 67 12.69 -8.55 -2.65
CA SER A 67 12.73 -7.48 -3.65
C SER A 67 11.43 -6.68 -3.72
N VAL A 68 10.26 -7.33 -3.66
CA VAL A 68 8.96 -6.65 -3.72
C VAL A 68 8.74 -5.82 -2.47
N GLY A 69 9.04 -6.37 -1.29
CA GLY A 69 8.90 -5.68 -0.01
C GLY A 69 9.81 -4.46 0.08
N ARG A 70 11.10 -4.62 -0.26
CA ARG A 70 12.07 -3.52 -0.33
C ARG A 70 11.61 -2.42 -1.28
N GLU A 71 11.21 -2.77 -2.50
CA GLU A 71 10.82 -1.79 -3.51
C GLU A 71 9.54 -1.03 -3.10
N SER A 72 8.57 -1.74 -2.53
CA SER A 72 7.31 -1.15 -2.06
C SER A 72 7.53 -0.17 -0.92
N LEU A 73 8.33 -0.55 0.08
CA LEU A 73 8.66 0.33 1.21
C LEU A 73 9.57 1.50 0.79
N THR A 74 10.51 1.26 -0.12
CA THR A 74 11.33 2.33 -0.71
C THR A 74 10.44 3.36 -1.42
N ARG A 75 9.49 2.92 -2.25
CA ARG A 75 8.52 3.81 -2.92
C ARG A 75 7.70 4.61 -1.91
N LEU A 76 7.22 3.99 -0.83
CA LEU A 76 6.51 4.70 0.23
C LEU A 76 7.37 5.82 0.82
N LEU A 77 8.60 5.52 1.20
CA LEU A 77 9.50 6.49 1.85
C LEU A 77 9.97 7.60 0.89
N VAL A 78 10.07 7.32 -0.40
CA VAL A 78 10.47 8.31 -1.42
C VAL A 78 9.29 9.20 -1.82
N VAL A 79 8.15 8.60 -2.20
CA VAL A 79 6.98 9.32 -2.72
C VAL A 79 6.23 10.05 -1.59
N TYR A 80 6.24 9.48 -0.39
CA TYR A 80 5.52 10.01 0.77
C TYR A 80 6.49 10.27 1.94
N PRO A 81 7.38 11.27 1.84
CA PRO A 81 8.51 11.45 2.75
C PRO A 81 8.14 11.68 4.22
N TRP A 82 6.91 12.12 4.52
CA TRP A 82 6.42 12.24 5.89
C TRP A 82 6.34 10.89 6.63
N THR A 83 6.25 9.77 5.90
CA THR A 83 6.22 8.42 6.48
C THR A 83 7.55 8.02 7.12
N ARG A 84 8.67 8.66 6.74
CA ARG A 84 10.00 8.41 7.31
C ARG A 84 10.05 8.61 8.83
N ARG A 85 9.15 9.44 9.39
CA ARG A 85 9.08 9.71 10.84
C ARG A 85 8.87 8.44 11.68
N TYR A 86 8.27 7.40 11.11
CA TYR A 86 8.02 6.12 11.79
C TYR A 86 9.24 5.20 11.83
N PHE A 87 10.28 5.52 11.06
CA PHE A 87 11.44 4.66 10.83
C PHE A 87 12.73 5.27 11.39
N GLY A 88 12.66 6.02 12.49
CA GLY A 88 13.84 6.67 13.10
C GLY A 88 14.98 5.69 13.43
N GLY A 89 14.65 4.44 13.76
CA GLY A 89 15.62 3.38 14.03
C GLY A 89 16.32 2.80 12.78
N PHE A 90 15.96 3.25 11.56
CA PHE A 90 16.48 2.70 10.31
C PHE A 90 17.76 3.40 9.83
N GLY A 91 18.16 4.50 10.47
CA GLY A 91 19.37 5.25 10.11
C GLY A 91 19.12 6.20 8.94
N ASN A 92 20.03 6.24 7.97
CA ASN A 92 19.98 7.22 6.88
C ASN A 92 18.82 6.92 5.90
N LEU A 93 17.87 7.86 5.81
CA LEU A 93 16.74 7.85 4.88
C LEU A 93 16.59 9.22 4.15
N PHE A 94 17.69 9.95 3.94
CA PHE A 94 17.64 11.32 3.41
C PHE A 94 17.46 11.39 1.89
N ASN A 95 18.08 10.48 1.15
CA ASN A 95 18.00 10.41 -0.31
C ASN A 95 17.59 9.01 -0.79
N THR A 96 17.17 8.92 -2.06
CA THR A 96 16.64 7.67 -2.64
C THR A 96 17.66 6.53 -2.62
N GLU A 97 18.92 6.80 -2.95
CA GLU A 97 19.99 5.79 -2.97
C GLU A 97 20.20 5.18 -1.58
N ALA A 98 20.25 6.02 -0.55
CA ALA A 98 20.39 5.60 0.85
C ALA A 98 19.19 4.77 1.31
N ILE A 99 17.96 5.16 0.93
CA ILE A 99 16.74 4.39 1.28
C ILE A 99 16.77 3.02 0.59
N MET A 100 17.10 2.97 -0.71
CA MET A 100 17.08 1.75 -1.51
C MET A 100 18.16 0.75 -1.09
N ALA A 101 19.33 1.24 -0.66
CA ALA A 101 20.43 0.43 -0.17
C ALA A 101 20.29 0.04 1.32
N ASN A 102 19.25 0.50 2.03
CA ASN A 102 19.13 0.30 3.47
C ASN A 102 18.67 -1.14 3.79
N PRO A 103 19.46 -1.95 4.51
CA PRO A 103 19.11 -3.33 4.82
C PRO A 103 17.90 -3.44 5.77
N LYS A 104 17.67 -2.44 6.63
CA LYS A 104 16.50 -2.42 7.51
C LYS A 104 15.21 -2.13 6.74
N VAL A 105 15.28 -1.33 5.67
CA VAL A 105 14.15 -1.12 4.75
C VAL A 105 13.82 -2.43 4.04
N ALA A 106 14.83 -3.17 3.56
CA ALA A 106 14.61 -4.46 2.92
C ALA A 106 13.96 -5.46 3.89
N ALA A 107 14.55 -5.65 5.08
CA ALA A 107 14.04 -6.58 6.09
C ALA A 107 12.61 -6.23 6.53
N HIS A 108 12.31 -4.95 6.76
CA HIS A 108 10.95 -4.55 7.16
C HIS A 108 9.95 -4.67 6.01
N GLY A 109 10.37 -4.47 4.77
CA GLY A 109 9.55 -4.76 3.59
C GLY A 109 9.10 -6.22 3.55
N THR A 110 9.99 -7.17 3.85
CA THR A 110 9.64 -8.59 3.98
C THR A 110 8.62 -8.83 5.10
N VAL A 111 8.83 -8.22 6.27
CA VAL A 111 7.88 -8.31 7.40
C VAL A 111 6.49 -7.81 7.03
N VAL A 112 6.39 -6.74 6.25
CA VAL A 112 5.11 -6.22 5.74
C VAL A 112 4.40 -7.24 4.85
N LEU A 113 5.12 -7.89 3.93
CA LEU A 113 4.53 -8.89 3.03
C LEU A 113 4.10 -10.16 3.77
N GLN A 114 4.91 -10.62 4.73
CA GLN A 114 4.50 -11.70 5.64
C GLN A 114 3.26 -11.31 6.45
N GLY A 115 3.16 -10.04 6.85
CA GLY A 115 1.95 -9.49 7.46
C GLY A 115 0.73 -9.65 6.57
N LEU A 116 0.85 -9.36 5.26
CA LEU A 116 -0.21 -9.55 4.27
C LEU A 116 -0.56 -11.01 4.03
N GLU A 117 0.44 -11.90 4.03
CA GLU A 117 0.24 -13.35 3.87
C GLU A 117 -0.63 -13.95 4.97
N MET A 118 -0.55 -13.46 6.22
CA MET A 118 -1.49 -13.89 7.27
C MET A 118 -2.96 -13.63 6.92
N ALA A 119 -3.26 -12.59 6.15
CA ALA A 119 -4.63 -12.34 5.66
C ALA A 119 -5.01 -13.23 4.48
N LEU A 120 -4.04 -13.73 3.70
CA LEU A 120 -4.27 -14.74 2.68
C LEU A 120 -4.63 -16.09 3.32
N GLU A 121 -3.95 -16.45 4.41
CA GLU A 121 -4.19 -17.71 5.12
C GLU A 121 -5.57 -17.74 5.81
N ASP A 122 -6.07 -16.59 6.26
CA ASP A 122 -7.37 -16.46 6.95
C ASP A 122 -8.24 -15.33 6.35
N MET A 123 -8.55 -15.44 5.05
CA MET A 123 -9.28 -14.42 4.29
C MET A 123 -10.69 -14.11 4.81
N ASP A 124 -11.34 -15.07 5.47
CA ASP A 124 -12.69 -14.89 6.01
C ASP A 124 -12.68 -14.17 7.37
N ASN A 125 -11.55 -14.20 8.09
CA ASN A 125 -11.42 -13.59 9.42
C ASN A 125 -10.32 -12.53 9.53
N ILE A 126 -9.93 -11.87 8.43
CA ILE A 126 -8.90 -10.82 8.38
C ILE A 126 -9.04 -9.79 9.52
N LYS A 127 -10.28 -9.38 9.84
CA LYS A 127 -10.57 -8.44 10.95
C LYS A 127 -10.04 -8.93 12.29
N LYS A 128 -10.19 -10.23 12.58
CA LYS A 128 -9.71 -10.87 13.80
C LYS A 128 -8.20 -11.08 13.75
N THR A 129 -7.69 -11.57 12.62
CA THR A 129 -6.25 -11.80 12.39
C THR A 129 -5.42 -10.55 12.65
N TYR A 130 -5.92 -9.38 12.26
CA TYR A 130 -5.21 -8.12 12.39
C TYR A 130 -5.54 -7.30 13.64
N ALA A 131 -6.30 -7.84 14.61
CA ALA A 131 -6.67 -7.10 15.81
C ALA A 131 -5.44 -6.60 16.60
N SER A 132 -4.46 -7.48 16.83
CA SER A 132 -3.21 -7.15 17.53
C SER A 132 -2.30 -6.21 16.72
N LEU A 133 -2.26 -6.38 15.39
CA LEU A 133 -1.53 -5.48 14.50
C LEU A 133 -2.14 -4.10 14.46
N SER A 134 -3.47 -3.99 14.48
CA SER A 134 -4.19 -2.72 14.51
C SER A 134 -3.86 -1.95 15.80
N GLU A 135 -3.92 -2.61 16.96
CA GLU A 135 -3.54 -2.04 18.26
C GLU A 135 -2.07 -1.61 18.30
N LEU A 136 -1.15 -2.42 17.77
CA LEU A 136 0.26 -2.07 17.65
C LEU A 136 0.45 -0.77 16.85
N HIS A 137 -0.20 -0.67 15.69
CA HIS A 137 -0.04 0.49 14.81
C HIS A 137 -0.75 1.74 15.34
N SER A 138 -1.88 1.60 16.04
CA SER A 138 -2.61 2.72 16.62
C SER A 138 -1.99 3.20 17.93
N GLU A 139 -1.82 2.32 18.92
CA GLU A 139 -1.49 2.72 20.29
C GLU A 139 0.01 2.91 20.50
N LYS A 140 0.83 2.02 19.94
CA LYS A 140 2.28 2.03 20.18
C LYS A 140 3.05 2.82 19.12
N LEU A 141 2.77 2.56 17.84
CA LEU A 141 3.49 3.19 16.73
C LEU A 141 2.86 4.52 16.28
N GLN A 142 1.60 4.76 16.64
CA GLN A 142 0.85 5.98 16.32
C GLN A 142 0.91 6.34 14.81
N VAL A 143 0.80 5.31 13.97
CA VAL A 143 0.83 5.46 12.51
C VAL A 143 -0.47 6.10 12.05
N ASP A 144 -0.42 7.17 11.26
CA ASP A 144 -1.64 7.77 10.71
C ASP A 144 -2.34 6.76 9.79
N PRO A 145 -3.63 6.45 10.03
CA PRO A 145 -4.33 5.39 9.32
C PRO A 145 -4.48 5.65 7.81
N GLY A 146 -4.29 6.89 7.36
CA GLY A 146 -4.20 7.24 5.95
C GLY A 146 -3.02 6.57 5.24
N ASN A 147 -1.91 6.30 5.95
CA ASN A 147 -0.70 5.75 5.34
C ASN A 147 -0.82 4.28 4.93
N PHE A 148 -1.76 3.51 5.51
CA PHE A 148 -1.97 2.12 5.10
C PHE A 148 -2.39 2.00 3.64
N GLN A 149 -3.27 2.89 3.18
CA GLN A 149 -3.68 2.93 1.78
C GLN A 149 -2.49 3.27 0.88
N LEU A 150 -1.66 4.22 1.29
CA LEU A 150 -0.48 4.62 0.51
C LEU A 150 0.51 3.48 0.31
N LEU A 151 0.73 2.66 1.34
CA LEU A 151 1.56 1.47 1.24
C LEU A 151 0.92 0.44 0.30
N GLY A 152 -0.39 0.21 0.40
CA GLY A 152 -1.14 -0.67 -0.50
C GLY A 152 -1.05 -0.22 -1.97
N ASP A 153 -1.14 1.09 -2.23
CA ASP A 153 -1.01 1.67 -3.56
C ASP A 153 0.42 1.48 -4.10
N CYS A 154 1.46 1.77 -3.29
CA CYS A 154 2.85 1.52 -3.66
C CYS A 154 3.11 0.05 -3.99
N LEU A 155 2.59 -0.87 -3.17
CA LEU A 155 2.70 -2.31 -3.41
C LEU A 155 2.00 -2.73 -4.70
N THR A 156 0.79 -2.24 -4.94
CA THR A 156 0.05 -2.51 -6.19
C THR A 156 0.86 -2.09 -7.41
N VAL A 157 1.49 -0.92 -7.38
CA VAL A 157 2.34 -0.47 -8.49
C VAL A 157 3.53 -1.41 -8.68
N VAL A 158 4.19 -1.85 -7.60
CA VAL A 158 5.31 -2.81 -7.72
C VAL A 158 4.84 -4.12 -8.33
N ILE A 159 3.75 -4.71 -7.82
CA ILE A 159 3.18 -5.97 -8.34
C ILE A 159 2.87 -5.83 -9.84
N ALA A 160 2.20 -4.74 -10.24
CA ALA A 160 1.89 -4.48 -11.64
C ALA A 160 3.14 -4.41 -12.51
N THR A 161 4.24 -3.83 -12.02
CA THR A 161 5.52 -3.80 -12.78
C THR A 161 6.21 -5.16 -12.89
N ARG A 162 6.01 -6.07 -11.92
CA ARG A 162 6.60 -7.42 -11.92
C ARG A 162 5.81 -8.38 -12.81
N MET A 163 4.50 -8.44 -12.63
CA MET A 163 3.61 -9.33 -13.37
C MET A 163 3.29 -8.82 -14.79
N ARG A 164 3.43 -7.51 -15.05
CA ARG A 164 3.20 -6.88 -16.36
C ARG A 164 1.83 -7.26 -16.93
N THR A 165 1.79 -7.94 -18.08
CA THR A 165 0.56 -8.35 -18.77
C THR A 165 -0.24 -9.39 -18.00
N GLU A 166 0.36 -10.11 -17.06
CA GLU A 166 -0.32 -11.08 -16.21
C GLU A 166 -1.13 -10.41 -15.11
N PHE A 167 -0.84 -9.16 -14.75
CA PHE A 167 -1.66 -8.38 -13.82
C PHE A 167 -2.90 -7.83 -14.52
N THR A 168 -3.78 -8.73 -14.91
CA THR A 168 -5.01 -8.40 -15.64
C THR A 168 -5.95 -7.53 -14.79
N PRO A 169 -6.90 -6.80 -15.40
CA PRO A 169 -7.89 -6.02 -14.66
C PRO A 169 -8.70 -6.84 -13.65
N VAL A 170 -8.93 -8.13 -13.91
CA VAL A 170 -9.64 -9.04 -12.99
C VAL A 170 -8.79 -9.34 -11.76
N ILE A 171 -7.50 -9.67 -11.95
CA ILE A 171 -6.56 -9.90 -10.83
C ILE A 171 -6.38 -8.60 -10.04
N GLN A 172 -6.24 -7.46 -10.72
CA GLN A 172 -6.15 -6.16 -10.07
C GLN A 172 -7.40 -5.85 -9.25
N ALA A 173 -8.61 -6.14 -9.74
CA ALA A 173 -9.84 -5.90 -8.99
C ALA A 173 -9.91 -6.76 -7.71
N ALA A 174 -9.56 -8.05 -7.79
CA ALA A 174 -9.48 -8.93 -6.62
C ALA A 174 -8.43 -8.45 -5.61
N TRP A 175 -7.25 -8.06 -6.11
CA TRP A 175 -6.16 -7.51 -5.29
C TRP A 175 -6.55 -6.19 -4.60
N GLN A 176 -7.23 -5.28 -5.31
CA GLN A 176 -7.73 -4.04 -4.70
C GLN A 176 -8.77 -4.33 -3.62
N LYS A 177 -9.71 -5.24 -3.87
CA LYS A 177 -10.68 -5.69 -2.86
C LYS A 177 -9.95 -6.22 -1.62
N PHE A 178 -8.96 -7.10 -1.78
CA PHE A 178 -8.10 -7.60 -0.71
C PHE A 178 -7.46 -6.49 0.12
N LEU A 179 -6.79 -5.54 -0.54
CA LEU A 179 -6.17 -4.41 0.15
C LEU A 179 -7.18 -3.52 0.87
N CYS A 180 -8.35 -3.25 0.30
CA CYS A 180 -9.36 -2.45 0.99
C CYS A 180 -9.85 -3.13 2.28
N VAL A 181 -9.95 -4.47 2.30
CA VAL A 181 -10.32 -5.24 3.51
C VAL A 181 -9.20 -5.24 4.54
N VAL A 182 -7.95 -5.45 4.12
CA VAL A 182 -6.75 -5.35 4.97
C VAL A 182 -6.66 -3.96 5.62
N VAL A 183 -6.79 -2.89 4.82
CA VAL A 183 -6.73 -1.51 5.32
C VAL A 183 -7.88 -1.23 6.29
N ALA A 184 -9.10 -1.71 5.99
CA ALA A 184 -10.23 -1.58 6.91
C ALA A 184 -9.98 -2.31 8.25
N ALA A 185 -9.37 -3.49 8.23
CA ALA A 185 -9.01 -4.24 9.43
C ALA A 185 -7.93 -3.52 10.26
N LEU A 186 -6.87 -3.03 9.62
CA LEU A 186 -5.79 -2.28 10.31
C LEU A 186 -6.26 -0.97 10.93
N ARG A 187 -7.29 -0.33 10.36
CA ARG A 187 -7.87 0.92 10.88
C ARG A 187 -8.82 0.73 12.06
N ARG A 188 -9.12 -0.50 12.47
CA ARG A 188 -10.21 -0.77 13.41
C ARG A 188 -9.98 -0.22 14.82
N GLN A 189 -8.75 -0.27 15.33
CA GLN A 189 -8.41 0.21 16.69
C GLN A 189 -7.99 1.69 16.72
N TYR A 190 -8.34 2.46 15.69
CA TYR A 190 -8.12 3.91 15.66
C TYR A 190 -9.39 4.62 16.13
N ASN A 191 -9.31 5.21 17.33
CA ASN A 191 -10.39 5.97 17.97
C ASN A 191 -10.31 7.47 17.67
#